data_AF-A0A5C9EL62-F1
#
_entry.id   AF-A0A5C9EL62-F1
#
_cell.length_a   1.000
_cell.length_b   1.000
_cell.length_c   1.000
_cell.angle_alpha   90.00
_cell.angle_beta   90.00
_cell.angle_gamma   90.00
#
_symmetry.space_group_name_H-M   'P 1'
#
loop_
_entity.id
_entity.type
_entity.pdbx_description
1 polymer ?
#
loop_
_entity_poly.entity_id
_entity_poly.type
_entity_poly.pdbx_seq_one_letter_code
_entity_poly.pdbx_strand_id
1 'polypeptide(L)'
;MKKTKIIIIFSLLFSTFFLGGLVIIQLGAQNRSNVIFYDLNSPNLEISAINYDNITVISDGYDGEWWNNYSSSYSDIVADSNGNIHVVWQDGTPGKWGVGYNQSDPNKRDEEIMYANKTIGSSWSNATVLSDGYANQWGWNDEFSVNADIVSDSQCNLHVVWQDYTPGEWGTDGEIFYVNRTLSGWSNITVVSDGYEGSWEQNTGESSSPRIAIDNADTLHVVWYDNSDGDWSYDNDDYEIMYVNKTIPWSEFTVISDGYDGEWWNTEWSSLPAIATDNSGNIHIVWTEETQGEWGDDDEILYTKITKITTLSPTSPSIFLPPIIVEEDDSLIPILTIGGIVAIIGIIGVIIIIVIRKRS
;
A
#
# COMPACT_ATOMS: atom_id res chain seq x y z
N MET A 1 62.49 -74.11 0.57
CA MET A 1 62.56 -73.65 1.98
C MET A 1 61.43 -72.66 2.27
N LYS A 2 61.08 -72.48 3.55
CA LYS A 2 60.11 -71.51 4.12
C LYS A 2 60.45 -70.05 3.72
N LYS A 3 59.58 -69.01 3.82
CA LYS A 3 58.13 -68.83 4.05
C LYS A 3 57.78 -67.37 3.71
N THR A 4 56.70 -67.12 2.95
CA THR A 4 56.13 -65.79 2.61
C THR A 4 54.65 -65.98 2.20
N LYS A 5 53.64 -65.18 2.57
CA LYS A 5 53.51 -64.12 3.59
C LYS A 5 52.30 -64.40 4.52
N ILE A 6 51.23 -63.59 4.46
CA ILE A 6 49.97 -63.60 5.26
C ILE A 6 48.83 -63.11 4.35
N ILE A 7 47.58 -63.58 4.56
CA ILE A 7 46.34 -62.79 4.66
C ILE A 7 45.31 -63.63 5.45
N ILE A 8 44.56 -62.98 6.34
CA ILE A 8 43.53 -63.61 7.20
C ILE A 8 42.16 -63.13 6.73
N ILE A 9 41.23 -64.06 6.56
CA ILE A 9 39.79 -63.79 6.48
C ILE A 9 39.12 -64.78 7.41
N PHE A 10 38.23 -64.30 8.28
CA PHE A 10 37.27 -65.15 8.98
C PHE A 10 35.87 -64.56 8.81
N SER A 11 34.95 -65.41 8.38
CA SER A 11 33.53 -65.15 8.31
C SER A 11 32.84 -66.21 9.17
N LEU A 12 31.88 -65.79 9.99
CA LEU A 12 30.68 -66.57 10.32
C LEU A 12 29.65 -65.68 11.03
N LEU A 13 28.37 -66.01 10.82
CA LEU A 13 27.18 -65.25 11.20
C LEU A 13 26.89 -65.33 12.71
N PHE A 14 26.03 -64.44 13.24
CA PHE A 14 24.72 -64.86 13.81
C PHE A 14 23.76 -63.67 14.06
N SER A 15 22.53 -64.02 14.42
CA SER A 15 21.22 -63.34 14.37
C SER A 15 20.95 -62.08 15.22
N THR A 16 20.11 -61.21 14.63
CA THR A 16 18.93 -60.44 15.14
C THR A 16 18.53 -60.40 16.64
N PHE A 17 17.84 -59.28 16.95
CA PHE A 17 16.86 -58.96 18.03
C PHE A 17 17.29 -58.07 19.23
N PHE A 18 16.90 -56.79 19.11
CA PHE A 18 16.16 -55.96 20.08
C PHE A 18 16.41 -56.06 21.60
N LEU A 19 16.76 -54.91 22.21
CA LEU A 19 15.91 -54.12 23.12
C LEU A 19 16.71 -53.48 24.29
N GLY A 20 16.54 -52.17 24.48
CA GLY A 20 16.57 -51.49 25.78
C GLY A 20 17.83 -51.63 26.67
N GLY A 21 18.86 -50.82 26.41
CA GLY A 21 20.02 -50.64 27.29
C GLY A 21 20.29 -49.17 27.58
N LEU A 22 19.80 -48.66 28.71
CA LEU A 22 20.04 -47.29 29.18
C LEU A 22 21.54 -47.08 29.47
N VAL A 23 22.18 -46.09 28.83
CA VAL A 23 23.54 -45.64 29.21
C VAL A 23 23.46 -44.18 29.62
N ILE A 24 23.56 -43.94 30.93
CA ILE A 24 23.77 -42.61 31.49
C ILE A 24 25.27 -42.32 31.46
N ILE A 25 25.66 -41.30 30.69
CA ILE A 25 26.91 -40.57 30.90
C ILE A 25 26.54 -39.11 31.12
N GLN A 26 26.98 -38.55 32.24
CA GLN A 26 26.74 -37.16 32.60
C GLN A 26 28.08 -36.41 32.74
N LEU A 27 27.99 -35.08 32.68
CA LEU A 27 29.04 -34.04 32.78
C LEU A 27 29.65 -33.65 31.41
N GLY A 28 29.49 -32.42 30.92
CA GLY A 28 28.61 -31.34 31.41
C GLY A 28 28.97 -29.97 30.83
N ALA A 29 27.95 -29.16 30.50
CA ALA A 29 28.02 -27.71 30.37
C ALA A 29 26.57 -27.15 30.46
N GLN A 30 26.39 -26.00 31.13
CA GLN A 30 25.09 -25.32 31.17
C GLN A 30 24.86 -24.57 29.86
N ASN A 31 23.92 -25.04 29.05
CA ASN A 31 23.11 -24.19 28.16
C ASN A 31 21.74 -24.85 28.08
N ARG A 32 20.77 -24.33 28.86
CA ARG A 32 19.38 -24.75 28.74
C ARG A 32 18.75 -24.04 27.54
N SER A 33 19.02 -24.57 26.34
CA SER A 33 18.04 -24.42 25.27
C SER A 33 16.77 -25.11 25.74
N ASN A 34 15.74 -24.34 26.09
CA ASN A 34 14.40 -24.87 26.34
C ASN A 34 13.83 -25.33 25.00
N VAL A 35 14.26 -26.51 24.54
CA VAL A 35 13.61 -27.21 23.44
C VAL A 35 12.26 -27.67 23.96
N ILE A 36 11.24 -26.82 23.78
CA ILE A 36 9.85 -27.18 23.98
C ILE A 36 9.51 -28.17 22.88
N PHE A 37 9.54 -29.45 23.20
CA PHE A 37 8.90 -30.47 22.38
C PHE A 37 7.40 -30.26 22.51
N TYR A 38 6.79 -29.63 21.50
CA TYR A 38 5.34 -29.63 21.36
C TYR A 38 4.85 -31.07 21.28
N ASP A 39 3.89 -31.43 22.14
CA ASP A 39 3.21 -32.71 22.02
C ASP A 39 2.29 -32.66 20.79
N LEU A 40 2.76 -33.28 19.70
CA LEU A 40 2.03 -33.41 18.44
C LEU A 40 0.71 -34.20 18.58
N ASN A 41 0.41 -34.75 19.76
CA ASN A 41 -0.85 -35.44 20.06
C ASN A 41 -1.96 -34.50 20.59
N SER A 42 -1.92 -33.20 20.28
CA SER A 42 -3.10 -32.33 20.41
C SER A 42 -4.13 -32.74 19.35
N PRO A 43 -5.25 -33.40 19.70
CA PRO A 43 -6.07 -34.15 18.74
C PRO A 43 -7.01 -33.28 17.89
N ASN A 44 -6.88 -31.95 17.97
CA ASN A 44 -7.81 -30.97 17.43
C ASN A 44 -7.18 -29.98 16.43
N LEU A 45 -5.91 -30.15 16.05
CA LEU A 45 -5.36 -29.44 14.90
C LEU A 45 -5.67 -30.25 13.64
N GLU A 46 -6.71 -29.84 12.90
CA GLU A 46 -7.05 -30.46 11.63
C GLU A 46 -5.88 -30.35 10.65
N ILE A 47 -5.66 -31.42 9.87
CA ILE A 47 -4.68 -31.40 8.79
C ILE A 47 -5.14 -30.34 7.78
N SER A 48 -4.28 -29.36 7.51
CA SER A 48 -4.52 -28.26 6.58
C SER A 48 -5.20 -28.74 5.28
N ALA A 49 -6.36 -28.17 4.98
CA ALA A 49 -7.06 -28.41 3.71
C ALA A 49 -6.37 -27.71 2.52
N ILE A 50 -5.38 -26.85 2.78
CA ILE A 50 -4.56 -26.17 1.77
C ILE A 50 -3.17 -26.81 1.68
N ASN A 51 -2.74 -27.07 0.45
CA ASN A 51 -1.36 -27.43 0.14
C ASN A 51 -0.53 -26.15 -0.01
N TYR A 52 0.70 -26.15 0.52
CA TYR A 52 1.67 -25.08 0.36
C TYR A 52 3.05 -25.66 0.04
N ASP A 53 3.86 -24.89 -0.68
CA ASP A 53 5.24 -25.26 -1.01
C ASP A 53 6.16 -25.15 0.21
N ASN A 54 7.38 -25.69 0.11
CA ASN A 54 8.39 -25.53 1.16
C ASN A 54 8.73 -24.06 1.39
N ILE A 55 8.76 -23.65 2.66
CA ILE A 55 9.16 -22.32 3.10
C ILE A 55 10.61 -22.04 2.66
N THR A 56 10.84 -20.84 2.12
CA THR A 56 12.14 -20.39 1.61
C THR A 56 12.47 -19.04 2.25
N VAL A 57 13.71 -18.86 2.72
CA VAL A 57 14.22 -17.55 3.16
C VAL A 57 14.58 -16.73 1.93
N ILE A 58 14.13 -15.46 1.89
CA ILE A 58 14.35 -14.56 0.74
C ILE A 58 15.18 -13.32 1.09
N SER A 59 15.31 -12.97 2.38
CA SER A 59 15.99 -11.77 2.85
C SER A 59 17.46 -11.99 3.24
N ASP A 60 18.04 -13.16 2.96
CA ASP A 60 19.43 -13.50 3.26
C ASP A 60 20.01 -14.45 2.18
N GLY A 61 21.35 -14.55 2.08
CA GLY A 61 22.05 -15.48 1.18
C GLY A 61 22.66 -14.89 -0.11
N TYR A 62 23.05 -13.62 -0.12
CA TYR A 62 23.74 -12.93 -1.22
C TYR A 62 25.02 -13.69 -1.68
N ASP A 63 25.10 -14.06 -2.96
CA ASP A 63 26.21 -14.84 -3.56
C ASP A 63 26.60 -16.14 -2.81
N GLY A 64 25.71 -16.67 -1.96
CA GLY A 64 25.96 -17.83 -1.09
C GLY A 64 26.59 -17.49 0.26
N GLU A 65 26.75 -16.20 0.57
CA GLU A 65 27.13 -15.68 1.88
C GLU A 65 25.88 -15.18 2.64
N TRP A 66 25.79 -15.57 3.91
CA TRP A 66 24.75 -15.06 4.82
C TRP A 66 25.20 -13.66 5.24
N TRP A 67 24.56 -12.64 4.66
CA TRP A 67 24.94 -11.24 4.78
C TRP A 67 24.04 -10.51 5.77
N ASN A 68 22.79 -10.94 5.88
CA ASN A 68 21.82 -10.38 6.80
C ASN A 68 22.18 -10.78 8.23
N ASN A 69 22.37 -9.79 9.09
CA ASN A 69 22.68 -10.00 10.50
C ASN A 69 21.83 -9.16 11.46
N TYR A 70 20.76 -8.53 10.95
CA TYR A 70 19.75 -7.79 11.71
C TYR A 70 18.34 -8.30 11.39
N SER A 71 17.30 -7.49 11.59
CA SER A 71 15.91 -7.87 11.32
C SER A 71 15.45 -7.41 9.94
N SER A 72 14.96 -8.35 9.14
CA SER A 72 13.98 -8.09 8.09
C SER A 72 12.58 -8.03 8.71
N SER A 73 11.78 -7.03 8.36
CA SER A 73 10.38 -6.92 8.80
C SER A 73 9.51 -6.15 7.78
N TYR A 74 8.21 -6.01 8.07
CA TYR A 74 7.25 -5.22 7.29
C TYR A 74 7.36 -5.46 5.77
N SER A 75 7.20 -6.73 5.38
CA SER A 75 7.26 -7.13 3.97
C SER A 75 5.92 -6.99 3.27
N ASP A 76 5.93 -6.53 2.02
CA ASP A 76 4.77 -6.54 1.13
C ASP A 76 5.07 -7.23 -0.21
N ILE A 77 4.03 -7.67 -0.93
CA ILE A 77 4.10 -8.60 -2.06
C ILE A 77 3.04 -8.34 -3.14
N VAL A 78 3.50 -8.22 -4.39
CA VAL A 78 2.63 -8.15 -5.58
C VAL A 78 2.99 -9.21 -6.61
N ALA A 79 1.99 -9.62 -7.41
CA ALA A 79 2.16 -10.47 -8.58
C ALA A 79 1.87 -9.66 -9.85
N ASP A 80 2.81 -9.62 -10.80
CA ASP A 80 2.63 -8.92 -12.08
C ASP A 80 1.68 -9.69 -13.03
N SER A 81 1.25 -9.07 -14.13
CA SER A 81 0.34 -9.72 -15.09
C SER A 81 0.99 -10.84 -15.92
N ASN A 82 2.31 -11.03 -15.83
CA ASN A 82 3.02 -12.22 -16.32
C ASN A 82 3.08 -13.34 -15.28
N GLY A 83 2.64 -13.10 -14.04
CA GLY A 83 2.68 -14.03 -12.90
C GLY A 83 4.06 -14.12 -12.22
N ASN A 84 4.93 -13.13 -12.41
CA ASN A 84 6.14 -12.97 -11.62
C ASN A 84 5.76 -12.39 -10.24
N ILE A 85 6.46 -12.83 -9.20
CA ILE A 85 6.23 -12.37 -7.83
C ILE A 85 7.30 -11.35 -7.47
N HIS A 86 6.90 -10.26 -6.82
CA HIS A 86 7.76 -9.16 -6.39
C HIS A 86 7.51 -8.92 -4.90
N VAL A 87 8.58 -8.80 -4.11
CA VAL A 87 8.51 -8.61 -2.66
C VAL A 87 9.41 -7.44 -2.27
N VAL A 88 8.89 -6.57 -1.41
CA VAL A 88 9.67 -5.56 -0.69
C VAL A 88 9.67 -5.86 0.81
N TRP A 89 10.68 -5.40 1.54
CA TRP A 89 10.75 -5.46 3.00
C TRP A 89 11.74 -4.41 3.51
N GLN A 90 11.61 -3.98 4.78
CA GLN A 90 12.66 -3.18 5.42
C GLN A 90 13.69 -4.09 6.11
N ASP A 91 14.96 -3.74 6.03
CA ASP A 91 16.07 -4.52 6.60
C ASP A 91 17.10 -3.63 7.30
N GLY A 92 17.40 -3.91 8.57
CA GLY A 92 18.37 -3.14 9.36
C GLY A 92 19.82 -3.58 9.21
N THR A 93 20.18 -4.33 8.17
CA THR A 93 21.55 -4.86 7.99
C THR A 93 22.51 -3.78 7.46
N PRO A 94 23.58 -3.44 8.21
CA PRO A 94 24.59 -2.49 7.75
C PRO A 94 25.33 -3.01 6.51
N GLY A 95 25.34 -2.21 5.44
CA GLY A 95 25.96 -2.58 4.17
C GLY A 95 26.86 -1.51 3.57
N LYS A 96 26.93 -1.47 2.24
CA LYS A 96 27.66 -0.42 1.49
C LYS A 96 26.82 0.84 1.24
N TRP A 97 25.52 0.70 1.45
CA TRP A 97 24.49 1.71 1.36
C TRP A 97 24.55 2.59 2.62
N GLY A 98 24.35 1.99 3.79
CA GLY A 98 24.54 2.62 5.09
C GLY A 98 25.99 3.03 5.43
N VAL A 99 26.41 4.23 4.99
CA VAL A 99 27.62 4.91 5.51
C VAL A 99 27.34 5.67 6.82
N GLY A 100 26.08 5.84 7.19
CA GLY A 100 25.64 6.42 8.46
C GLY A 100 25.80 5.49 9.67
N TYR A 101 25.88 4.16 9.46
CA TYR A 101 25.92 3.19 10.56
C TYR A 101 27.17 3.29 11.45
N ASN A 102 27.05 4.09 12.50
CA ASN A 102 28.01 4.15 13.58
C ASN A 102 27.85 2.92 14.49
N GLN A 103 28.68 1.90 14.26
CA GLN A 103 28.80 0.69 15.12
C GLN A 103 28.94 0.93 16.64
N SER A 104 29.20 2.18 17.08
CA SER A 104 29.24 2.53 18.50
C SER A 104 27.92 3.00 19.13
N ASP A 105 26.86 3.23 18.33
CA ASP A 105 25.50 3.47 18.84
C ASP A 105 24.53 2.39 18.35
N PRO A 106 24.23 1.35 19.15
CA PRO A 106 23.31 0.28 18.77
C PRO A 106 21.84 0.72 18.68
N ASN A 107 21.52 1.99 18.95
CA ASN A 107 20.18 2.55 18.76
C ASN A 107 20.03 3.31 17.44
N LYS A 108 21.14 3.75 16.81
CA LYS A 108 21.10 4.20 15.41
C LYS A 108 21.11 2.97 14.52
N ARG A 109 19.93 2.64 14.00
CA ARG A 109 19.79 1.71 12.89
C ARG A 109 19.70 2.51 11.60
N ASP A 110 19.74 1.76 10.52
CA ASP A 110 19.79 2.22 9.14
C ASP A 110 18.96 1.14 8.44
N GLU A 111 17.63 1.28 8.57
CA GLU A 111 16.65 0.35 8.02
C GLU A 111 16.42 0.72 6.55
N GLU A 112 16.60 -0.23 5.63
CA GLU A 112 16.61 0.04 4.20
C GLU A 112 15.53 -0.77 3.48
N ILE A 113 14.88 -0.19 2.47
CA ILE A 113 13.90 -0.88 1.65
C ILE A 113 14.62 -1.79 0.65
N MET A 114 14.43 -3.09 0.84
CA MET A 114 14.97 -4.15 0.02
C MET A 114 13.91 -4.69 -0.94
N TYR A 115 14.35 -5.25 -2.07
CA TYR A 115 13.52 -5.85 -3.09
C TYR A 115 14.09 -7.17 -3.61
N ALA A 116 13.24 -8.16 -3.82
CA ALA A 116 13.54 -9.37 -4.58
C ALA A 116 12.34 -9.79 -5.44
N ASN A 117 12.59 -10.56 -6.49
CA ASN A 117 11.53 -11.13 -7.32
C ASN A 117 11.75 -12.60 -7.69
N LYS A 118 10.68 -13.25 -8.15
CA LYS A 118 10.70 -14.62 -8.64
C LYS A 118 9.94 -14.68 -9.96
N THR A 119 10.68 -14.90 -11.03
CA THR A 119 10.13 -15.18 -12.36
C THR A 119 9.53 -16.59 -12.38
N ILE A 120 8.49 -16.81 -13.18
CA ILE A 120 7.92 -18.16 -13.34
C ILE A 120 9.01 -19.15 -13.81
N GLY A 121 9.22 -20.20 -13.02
CA GLY A 121 10.20 -21.25 -13.30
C GLY A 121 11.65 -20.94 -12.89
N SER A 122 11.92 -19.78 -12.26
CA SER A 122 13.22 -19.47 -11.67
C SER A 122 13.24 -19.62 -10.15
N SER A 123 14.44 -19.59 -9.57
CA SER A 123 14.64 -19.22 -8.16
C SER A 123 14.29 -17.74 -7.94
N TRP A 124 14.24 -17.32 -6.68
CA TRP A 124 14.28 -15.90 -6.31
C TRP A 124 15.56 -15.23 -6.85
N SER A 125 15.46 -13.93 -7.14
CA SER A 125 16.60 -13.06 -7.40
C SER A 125 17.41 -12.81 -6.12
N ASN A 126 18.58 -12.21 -6.28
CA ASN A 126 19.26 -11.55 -5.18
C ASN A 126 18.41 -10.37 -4.68
N ALA A 127 18.57 -10.02 -3.40
CA ALA A 127 18.03 -8.77 -2.85
C ALA A 127 18.72 -7.55 -3.49
N THR A 128 17.97 -6.46 -3.64
CA THR A 128 18.42 -5.16 -4.17
C THR A 128 17.91 -4.05 -3.25
N VAL A 129 18.76 -3.11 -2.84
CA VAL A 129 18.34 -1.91 -2.10
C VAL A 129 17.58 -0.97 -3.04
N LEU A 130 16.50 -0.35 -2.57
CA LEU A 130 15.68 0.63 -3.30
C LEU A 130 15.81 2.06 -2.75
N SER A 131 16.04 2.22 -1.45
CA SER A 131 16.08 3.49 -0.73
C SER A 131 17.40 4.27 -0.88
N ASP A 132 18.52 3.60 -1.15
CA ASP A 132 19.83 4.24 -1.37
C ASP A 132 20.44 3.98 -2.77
N GLY A 133 21.53 4.69 -3.09
CA GLY A 133 22.32 4.55 -4.32
C GLY A 133 21.94 5.54 -5.42
N TYR A 134 21.10 6.54 -5.08
CA TYR A 134 20.61 7.56 -6.00
C TYR A 134 21.73 8.22 -6.82
N ALA A 135 21.59 8.27 -8.14
CA ALA A 135 22.58 8.83 -9.07
C ALA A 135 24.02 8.24 -8.94
N ASN A 136 24.19 7.04 -8.38
CA ASN A 136 25.47 6.42 -7.97
C ASN A 136 26.14 7.09 -6.75
N GLN A 137 25.40 7.91 -6.01
CA GLN A 137 25.73 8.38 -4.67
C GLN A 137 25.14 7.37 -3.69
N TRP A 138 25.97 6.41 -3.28
CA TRP A 138 25.68 5.49 -2.19
C TRP A 138 25.94 6.21 -0.86
N GLY A 139 25.09 5.95 0.12
CA GLY A 139 25.10 6.68 1.39
C GLY A 139 24.57 8.09 1.25
N TRP A 140 23.57 8.29 0.38
CA TRP A 140 22.77 9.51 0.40
C TRP A 140 21.61 9.36 1.41
N ASN A 141 20.99 8.18 1.45
CA ASN A 141 20.14 7.76 2.55
C ASN A 141 21.03 7.47 3.78
N ASP A 142 20.77 8.10 4.93
CA ASP A 142 21.52 7.87 6.17
C ASP A 142 20.70 7.86 7.46
N GLU A 143 19.37 7.90 7.35
CA GLU A 143 18.39 7.59 8.39
C GLU A 143 17.42 6.49 7.88
N PHE A 144 16.30 6.26 8.57
CA PHE A 144 15.47 5.05 8.37
C PHE A 144 14.53 5.15 7.16
N SER A 145 14.47 4.07 6.37
CA SER A 145 13.46 3.81 5.34
C SER A 145 12.59 2.62 5.74
N VAL A 146 11.28 2.84 5.91
CA VAL A 146 10.35 1.87 6.54
C VAL A 146 8.99 1.83 5.85
N ASN A 147 8.15 0.85 6.23
CA ASN A 147 6.73 0.78 5.87
C ASN A 147 6.44 0.80 4.34
N ALA A 148 7.22 0.06 3.55
CA ALA A 148 7.04 0.03 2.09
C ALA A 148 5.79 -0.76 1.63
N ASP A 149 5.19 -0.31 0.54
CA ASP A 149 4.03 -0.92 -0.14
C ASP A 149 4.28 -0.96 -1.67
N ILE A 150 3.86 -2.03 -2.36
CA ILE A 150 4.18 -2.27 -3.78
C ILE A 150 2.97 -2.69 -4.63
N VAL A 151 2.79 -2.02 -5.78
CA VAL A 151 1.84 -2.41 -6.83
C VAL A 151 2.51 -2.63 -8.19
N SER A 152 1.83 -3.34 -9.09
CA SER A 152 2.24 -3.55 -10.48
C SER A 152 1.18 -3.06 -11.47
N ASP A 153 1.59 -2.33 -12.50
CA ASP A 153 0.68 -1.84 -13.54
C ASP A 153 0.36 -2.89 -14.63
N SER A 154 -0.54 -2.54 -15.55
CA SER A 154 -0.94 -3.42 -16.66
C SER A 154 0.22 -3.83 -17.59
N GLN A 155 1.33 -3.08 -17.56
CA GLN A 155 2.56 -3.28 -18.34
C GLN A 155 3.65 -4.03 -17.55
N CYS A 156 3.36 -4.46 -16.32
CA CYS A 156 4.32 -5.05 -15.37
C CYS A 156 5.45 -4.10 -14.95
N ASN A 157 5.23 -2.79 -15.03
CA ASN A 157 6.03 -1.85 -14.27
C ASN A 157 5.65 -1.98 -12.78
N LEU A 158 6.62 -1.79 -11.89
CA LEU A 158 6.40 -1.84 -10.44
C LEU A 158 6.41 -0.42 -9.89
N HIS A 159 5.64 -0.18 -8.84
CA HIS A 159 5.55 1.10 -8.15
C HIS A 159 5.69 0.82 -6.67
N VAL A 160 6.68 1.42 -6.03
CA VAL A 160 6.97 1.25 -4.60
C VAL A 160 6.90 2.61 -3.94
N VAL A 161 6.20 2.68 -2.82
CA VAL A 161 6.26 3.81 -1.88
C VAL A 161 6.82 3.34 -0.55
N TRP A 162 7.45 4.25 0.20
CA TRP A 162 7.93 4.01 1.57
C TRP A 162 8.02 5.32 2.34
N GLN A 163 8.16 5.22 3.65
CA GLN A 163 8.43 6.34 4.54
C GLN A 163 9.93 6.46 4.79
N ASP A 164 10.49 7.65 4.68
CA ASP A 164 11.93 7.91 4.80
C ASP A 164 12.20 9.13 5.69
N TYR A 165 13.23 9.06 6.55
CA TYR A 165 13.62 10.14 7.46
C TYR A 165 14.90 10.88 7.04
N THR A 166 15.47 10.58 5.86
CA THR A 166 16.70 11.25 5.40
C THR A 166 16.44 12.74 5.11
N PRO A 167 17.17 13.68 5.75
CA PRO A 167 16.98 15.10 5.53
C PRO A 167 17.31 15.56 4.09
N GLY A 168 16.51 16.49 3.57
CA GLY A 168 16.65 16.96 2.18
C GLY A 168 16.15 18.38 1.93
N GLU A 169 15.65 18.64 0.72
CA GLU A 169 15.00 19.93 0.39
C GLU A 169 13.63 20.07 1.07
N TRP A 170 13.00 18.94 1.39
CA TRP A 170 11.75 18.75 2.14
C TRP A 170 11.87 18.96 3.67
N GLY A 171 13.08 19.06 4.23
CA GLY A 171 13.25 19.27 5.68
C GLY A 171 13.98 18.13 6.39
N THR A 172 13.48 17.73 7.56
CA THR A 172 14.14 16.80 8.52
C THR A 172 13.20 15.79 9.16
N ASP A 173 11.93 15.93 8.83
CA ASP A 173 10.75 15.14 9.17
C ASP A 173 10.63 13.95 8.21
N GLY A 174 9.78 12.99 8.57
CA GLY A 174 9.54 11.79 7.76
C GLY A 174 8.70 12.13 6.53
N GLU A 175 9.06 11.57 5.38
CA GLU A 175 8.46 11.90 4.07
C GLU A 175 8.13 10.63 3.28
N ILE A 176 7.11 10.70 2.41
CA ILE A 176 6.75 9.59 1.52
C ILE A 176 7.55 9.65 0.23
N PHE A 177 8.36 8.62 0.03
CA PHE A 177 9.22 8.45 -1.14
C PHE A 177 8.60 7.46 -2.12
N TYR A 178 8.96 7.60 -3.40
CA TYR A 178 8.46 6.78 -4.49
C TYR A 178 9.56 6.42 -5.50
N VAL A 179 9.52 5.18 -6.00
CA VAL A 179 10.19 4.76 -7.26
C VAL A 179 9.27 3.91 -8.13
N ASN A 180 9.58 3.84 -9.43
CA ASN A 180 9.07 2.77 -10.28
C ASN A 180 10.15 1.99 -11.02
N ARG A 181 9.87 0.72 -11.26
CA ARG A 181 10.68 -0.16 -12.12
C ARG A 181 10.02 -0.31 -13.47
N THR A 182 10.73 0.04 -14.53
CA THR A 182 10.35 -0.26 -15.92
C THR A 182 11.31 -1.28 -16.53
N LEU A 183 11.13 -1.60 -17.81
CA LEU A 183 12.10 -2.38 -18.60
C LEU A 183 13.51 -1.74 -18.63
N SER A 184 13.64 -0.44 -18.37
CA SER A 184 14.92 0.27 -18.28
C SER A 184 15.60 0.17 -16.92
N GLY A 185 14.94 -0.39 -15.90
CA GLY A 185 15.41 -0.41 -14.52
C GLY A 185 14.53 0.45 -13.59
N TRP A 186 15.03 0.69 -12.38
CA TRP A 186 14.42 1.59 -11.39
C TRP A 186 14.59 3.07 -11.80
N SER A 187 13.62 3.89 -11.43
CA SER A 187 13.66 5.34 -11.55
C SER A 187 14.59 5.97 -10.50
N ASN A 188 14.77 7.28 -10.61
CA ASN A 188 15.18 8.09 -9.47
C ASN A 188 14.07 8.08 -8.41
N ILE A 189 14.45 8.36 -7.17
CA ILE A 189 13.55 8.67 -6.05
C ILE A 189 12.74 9.93 -6.38
N THR A 190 11.50 9.98 -5.90
CA THR A 190 10.61 11.15 -5.95
C THR A 190 9.90 11.24 -4.61
N VAL A 191 9.96 12.38 -3.91
CA VAL A 191 9.08 12.67 -2.77
C VAL A 191 7.68 12.93 -3.31
N VAL A 192 6.64 12.44 -2.63
CA VAL A 192 5.23 12.53 -3.09
C VAL A 192 4.27 13.17 -2.09
N SER A 193 4.71 13.36 -0.84
CA SER A 193 4.00 14.09 0.21
C SER A 193 4.26 15.60 0.12
N ASP A 194 5.51 16.02 -0.10
CA ASP A 194 5.89 17.42 -0.31
C ASP A 194 6.47 17.72 -1.71
N GLY A 195 6.84 18.98 -1.96
CA GLY A 195 7.51 19.43 -3.18
C GLY A 195 6.57 19.83 -4.32
N TYR A 196 5.27 19.97 -4.05
CA TYR A 196 4.26 20.27 -5.07
C TYR A 196 4.52 21.64 -5.74
N GLU A 197 4.47 21.66 -7.08
CA GLU A 197 4.95 22.75 -7.95
C GLU A 197 6.35 23.33 -7.61
N GLY A 198 7.17 22.61 -6.84
CA GLY A 198 8.49 23.06 -6.37
C GLY A 198 8.47 23.88 -5.08
N SER A 199 7.39 23.78 -4.29
CA SER A 199 7.27 24.34 -2.94
C SER A 199 7.51 23.26 -1.89
N TRP A 200 8.35 23.55 -0.89
CA TRP A 200 8.65 22.68 0.26
C TRP A 200 8.21 23.36 1.57
N GLU A 201 7.01 23.93 1.55
CA GLU A 201 6.41 24.73 2.63
C GLU A 201 4.93 24.35 2.87
N GLN A 202 4.45 23.26 2.23
CA GLN A 202 3.05 22.80 2.33
C GLN A 202 2.91 21.59 3.24
N ASN A 203 3.89 20.67 3.20
CA ASN A 203 4.12 19.66 4.21
C ASN A 203 5.15 20.22 5.20
N THR A 204 4.90 20.12 6.50
CA THR A 204 5.83 20.56 7.56
C THR A 204 5.86 19.60 8.76
N GLY A 205 5.26 18.43 8.60
CA GLY A 205 5.08 17.39 9.60
C GLY A 205 5.41 16.02 9.02
N GLU A 206 5.46 15.02 9.89
CA GLU A 206 5.93 13.68 9.61
C GLU A 206 4.89 12.84 8.84
N SER A 207 5.12 12.69 7.54
CA SER A 207 4.39 11.73 6.70
C SER A 207 4.77 10.28 7.02
N SER A 208 3.76 9.44 7.26
CA SER A 208 3.96 8.11 7.82
C SER A 208 3.08 6.99 7.23
N SER A 209 3.63 5.77 7.26
CA SER A 209 2.96 4.51 6.87
C SER A 209 2.17 4.57 5.55
N PRO A 210 2.83 4.87 4.41
CA PRO A 210 2.14 5.01 3.15
C PRO A 210 1.50 3.71 2.67
N ARG A 211 0.45 3.84 1.86
CA ARG A 211 -0.13 2.75 1.08
C ARG A 211 -0.37 3.19 -0.35
N ILE A 212 -0.24 2.27 -1.29
CA ILE A 212 -0.45 2.52 -2.72
C ILE A 212 -1.44 1.53 -3.34
N ALA A 213 -2.38 2.06 -4.11
CA ALA A 213 -3.24 1.27 -4.98
C ALA A 213 -3.13 1.78 -6.43
N ILE A 214 -3.49 0.92 -7.38
CA ILE A 214 -3.56 1.27 -8.79
C ILE A 214 -4.94 0.94 -9.36
N ASP A 215 -5.53 1.89 -10.08
CA ASP A 215 -6.86 1.72 -10.66
C ASP A 215 -6.83 1.02 -12.04
N ASN A 216 -8.03 0.74 -12.57
CA ASN A 216 -8.21 0.07 -13.86
C ASN A 216 -7.74 0.87 -15.09
N ALA A 217 -7.21 2.08 -14.91
CA ALA A 217 -6.63 2.94 -15.93
C ALA A 217 -5.12 3.18 -15.71
N ASP A 218 -4.46 2.34 -14.89
CA ASP A 218 -3.07 2.47 -14.43
C ASP A 218 -2.79 3.79 -13.67
N THR A 219 -3.81 4.40 -13.06
CA THR A 219 -3.65 5.58 -12.19
C THR A 219 -3.19 5.12 -10.81
N LEU A 220 -2.06 5.63 -10.32
CA LEU A 220 -1.62 5.38 -8.95
C LEU A 220 -2.34 6.31 -7.97
N HIS A 221 -2.65 5.77 -6.81
CA HIS A 221 -3.27 6.45 -5.68
C HIS A 221 -2.46 6.12 -4.43
N VAL A 222 -1.99 7.13 -3.70
CA VAL A 222 -1.20 6.96 -2.48
C VAL A 222 -1.93 7.64 -1.34
N VAL A 223 -1.96 6.99 -0.18
CA VAL A 223 -2.44 7.57 1.10
C VAL A 223 -1.40 7.35 2.18
N TRP A 224 -1.33 8.26 3.14
CA TRP A 224 -0.48 8.19 4.32
C TRP A 224 -1.17 8.95 5.46
N TYR A 225 -0.60 8.91 6.68
CA TYR A 225 -1.02 9.80 7.76
C TYR A 225 0.08 10.83 8.06
N ASP A 226 -0.29 12.05 8.44
CA ASP A 226 0.60 13.22 8.44
C ASP A 226 0.21 14.24 9.50
N ASN A 227 1.15 14.87 10.21
CA ASN A 227 0.87 15.91 11.22
C ASN A 227 1.33 17.32 10.81
N SER A 228 1.23 17.66 9.52
CA SER A 228 1.47 19.01 9.02
C SER A 228 0.38 20.00 9.47
N ASP A 229 0.81 21.07 10.14
CA ASP A 229 -0.01 22.25 10.47
C ASP A 229 -0.69 22.82 9.20
N GLY A 230 -2.02 22.97 9.23
CA GLY A 230 -2.78 23.59 8.13
C GLY A 230 -4.14 24.12 8.54
N ASP A 231 -4.93 24.64 7.59
CA ASP A 231 -6.31 25.11 7.83
C ASP A 231 -7.26 23.98 8.31
N TRP A 232 -6.82 22.72 8.20
CA TRP A 232 -7.48 21.48 8.61
C TRP A 232 -7.17 21.05 10.05
N SER A 233 -6.02 21.43 10.58
CA SER A 233 -5.54 20.97 11.90
C SER A 233 -6.27 21.71 13.02
N TYR A 234 -6.73 20.96 14.02
CA TYR A 234 -7.39 21.46 15.22
C TYR A 234 -6.37 21.81 16.32
N ASP A 235 -5.33 20.99 16.49
CA ASP A 235 -4.14 21.32 17.26
C ASP A 235 -2.84 20.81 16.64
N ASN A 236 -1.71 21.42 17.01
CA ASN A 236 -0.41 21.33 16.32
C ASN A 236 0.28 19.95 16.41
N ASP A 237 -0.43 18.89 16.79
CA ASP A 237 0.05 17.54 17.00
C ASP A 237 -1.00 16.48 16.54
N ASP A 238 -2.07 16.86 15.81
CA ASP A 238 -3.02 15.93 15.20
C ASP A 238 -2.49 15.28 13.90
N TYR A 239 -2.96 14.06 13.61
CA TYR A 239 -2.59 13.32 12.39
C TYR A 239 -3.79 13.23 11.45
N GLU A 240 -3.57 13.52 10.17
CA GLU A 240 -4.57 13.53 9.11
C GLU A 240 -4.25 12.50 8.02
N ILE A 241 -5.28 11.88 7.44
CA ILE A 241 -5.16 11.01 6.26
C ILE A 241 -5.01 11.85 5.00
N MET A 242 -3.81 11.86 4.45
CA MET A 242 -3.46 12.54 3.20
C MET A 242 -3.63 11.62 1.99
N TYR A 243 -3.83 12.21 0.80
CA TYR A 243 -4.00 11.49 -0.47
C TYR A 243 -3.38 12.23 -1.66
N VAL A 244 -2.64 11.52 -2.52
CA VAL A 244 -2.27 11.98 -3.88
C VAL A 244 -2.62 10.95 -4.94
N ASN A 245 -2.69 11.41 -6.19
CA ASN A 245 -2.78 10.54 -7.37
C ASN A 245 -1.82 10.96 -8.48
N LYS A 246 -1.47 10.01 -9.35
CA LYS A 246 -0.49 10.24 -10.42
C LYS A 246 -1.16 10.58 -11.76
N THR A 247 -1.43 11.87 -11.99
CA THR A 247 -2.01 12.39 -13.24
C THR A 247 -0.98 12.88 -14.27
N ILE A 248 0.31 12.75 -13.96
CA ILE A 248 1.48 13.32 -14.66
C ILE A 248 1.41 14.86 -14.71
N PRO A 249 1.94 15.60 -13.71
CA PRO A 249 2.71 15.14 -12.52
C PRO A 249 1.84 14.47 -11.43
N TRP A 250 2.40 14.20 -10.25
CA TRP A 250 1.58 13.93 -9.06
C TRP A 250 0.65 15.13 -8.79
N SER A 251 -0.53 14.87 -8.24
CA SER A 251 -1.43 15.93 -7.76
C SER A 251 -0.84 16.63 -6.53
N GLU A 252 -1.39 17.80 -6.20
CA GLU A 252 -1.37 18.31 -4.82
C GLU A 252 -2.00 17.25 -3.90
N PHE A 253 -1.59 17.24 -2.63
CA PHE A 253 -2.23 16.37 -1.65
C PHE A 253 -3.65 16.85 -1.33
N THR A 254 -4.44 15.97 -0.74
CA THR A 254 -5.79 16.26 -0.28
C THR A 254 -5.99 15.57 1.05
N VAL A 255 -6.42 16.31 2.07
CA VAL A 255 -6.89 15.75 3.34
C VAL A 255 -8.20 14.99 3.10
N ILE A 256 -8.29 13.76 3.61
CA ILE A 256 -9.40 12.82 3.35
C ILE A 256 -10.20 12.47 4.60
N SER A 257 -9.57 12.53 5.76
CA SER A 257 -10.20 12.43 7.09
C SER A 257 -11.10 13.63 7.37
N ASP A 258 -10.73 14.83 6.91
CA ASP A 258 -11.50 16.04 7.15
C ASP A 258 -11.78 16.93 5.91
N GLY A 259 -12.60 17.98 6.09
CA GLY A 259 -12.91 19.01 5.09
C GLY A 259 -14.04 18.65 4.13
N TYR A 260 -14.69 17.49 4.32
CA TYR A 260 -15.75 17.01 3.43
C TYR A 260 -16.98 17.95 3.43
N ASP A 261 -17.45 18.34 2.23
CA ASP A 261 -18.48 19.38 2.02
C ASP A 261 -18.20 20.73 2.76
N GLY A 262 -16.96 20.96 3.20
CA GLY A 262 -16.53 22.13 3.97
C GLY A 262 -16.81 22.05 5.48
N GLU A 263 -17.14 20.87 5.99
CA GLU A 263 -17.20 20.59 7.43
C GLU A 263 -15.82 20.11 7.90
N TRP A 264 -15.33 20.72 8.99
CA TRP A 264 -14.11 20.35 9.68
C TRP A 264 -14.51 19.73 11.02
N TRP A 265 -14.41 18.41 11.12
CA TRP A 265 -14.95 17.60 12.21
C TRP A 265 -13.89 16.75 12.92
N ASN A 266 -12.74 16.51 12.29
CA ASN A 266 -11.64 15.79 12.92
C ASN A 266 -10.99 16.70 13.98
N THR A 267 -10.62 16.13 15.13
CA THR A 267 -9.96 16.87 16.21
C THR A 267 -8.90 16.07 16.98
N GLU A 268 -8.68 14.81 16.59
CA GLU A 268 -7.72 13.88 17.20
C GLU A 268 -7.04 13.05 16.07
N TRP A 269 -6.46 11.91 16.40
CA TRP A 269 -5.56 11.18 15.48
C TRP A 269 -6.28 10.31 14.45
N SER A 270 -6.04 10.62 13.18
CA SER A 270 -6.43 9.86 12.01
C SER A 270 -5.19 9.14 11.44
N SER A 271 -5.12 7.81 11.58
CA SER A 271 -3.88 7.04 11.37
C SER A 271 -4.04 5.68 10.66
N LEU A 272 -2.90 5.06 10.31
CA LEU A 272 -2.78 3.70 9.75
C LEU A 272 -3.73 3.39 8.56
N PRO A 273 -3.73 4.20 7.48
CA PRO A 273 -4.67 4.02 6.39
C PRO A 273 -4.46 2.71 5.62
N ALA A 274 -5.51 2.28 4.94
CA ALA A 274 -5.46 1.26 3.89
C ALA A 274 -6.34 1.68 2.70
N ILE A 275 -5.89 1.34 1.49
CA ILE A 275 -6.48 1.78 0.22
C ILE A 275 -6.75 0.60 -0.70
N ALA A 276 -7.87 0.65 -1.43
CA ALA A 276 -8.19 -0.28 -2.50
C ALA A 276 -8.96 0.42 -3.64
N THR A 277 -8.90 -0.14 -4.85
CA THR A 277 -9.67 0.35 -6.00
C THR A 277 -10.70 -0.68 -6.44
N ASP A 278 -11.89 -0.23 -6.87
CA ASP A 278 -12.89 -1.11 -7.49
C ASP A 278 -12.78 -1.16 -9.02
N ASN A 279 -13.47 -2.13 -9.64
CA ASN A 279 -13.49 -2.32 -11.10
C ASN A 279 -14.08 -1.14 -11.89
N SER A 280 -14.69 -0.15 -11.24
CA SER A 280 -15.17 1.10 -11.85
C SER A 280 -14.13 2.22 -11.75
N GLY A 281 -12.99 1.99 -11.10
CA GLY A 281 -11.96 2.98 -10.80
C GLY A 281 -12.30 3.88 -9.62
N ASN A 282 -13.24 3.51 -8.74
CA ASN A 282 -13.42 4.26 -7.49
C ASN A 282 -12.38 3.83 -6.45
N ILE A 283 -12.00 4.77 -5.59
CA ILE A 283 -11.02 4.58 -4.54
C ILE A 283 -11.75 4.41 -3.21
N HIS A 284 -11.32 3.44 -2.42
CA HIS A 284 -11.88 3.05 -1.13
C HIS A 284 -10.75 3.19 -0.11
N ILE A 285 -10.96 4.01 0.92
CA ILE A 285 -9.95 4.31 1.94
C ILE A 285 -10.58 4.01 3.30
N VAL A 286 -9.83 3.36 4.19
CA VAL A 286 -10.15 3.14 5.60
C VAL A 286 -8.97 3.55 6.47
N TRP A 287 -9.21 3.95 7.71
CA TRP A 287 -8.19 4.38 8.67
C TRP A 287 -8.67 4.15 10.10
N THR A 288 -7.75 4.21 11.06
CA THR A 288 -8.04 4.29 12.50
C THR A 288 -8.30 5.74 12.88
N GLU A 289 -9.38 6.01 13.60
CA GLU A 289 -9.80 7.33 14.05
C GLU A 289 -9.87 7.37 15.58
N GLU A 290 -9.36 8.43 16.20
CA GLU A 290 -9.46 8.67 17.66
C GLU A 290 -10.51 9.76 17.99
N THR A 291 -11.00 10.52 17.01
CA THR A 291 -11.99 11.60 17.22
C THR A 291 -13.35 11.10 17.74
N GLN A 292 -13.79 11.69 18.85
CA GLN A 292 -15.07 11.41 19.50
C GLN A 292 -16.29 11.82 18.65
N GLY A 293 -16.96 10.85 18.03
CA GLY A 293 -18.20 11.07 17.27
C GLY A 293 -19.48 10.57 17.98
N GLU A 294 -20.50 10.19 17.20
CA GLU A 294 -21.72 9.57 17.74
C GLU A 294 -21.49 8.14 18.28
N TRP A 295 -20.29 7.61 18.07
CA TRP A 295 -19.90 6.22 18.29
C TRP A 295 -19.32 5.95 19.69
N GLY A 296 -18.46 6.81 20.23
CA GLY A 296 -17.83 6.56 21.53
C GLY A 296 -16.67 7.49 21.90
N ASP A 297 -15.89 6.99 22.88
CA ASP A 297 -14.63 7.56 23.38
C ASP A 297 -13.48 6.53 23.15
N ASP A 298 -13.64 5.62 22.18
CA ASP A 298 -12.73 4.53 21.81
C ASP A 298 -12.39 4.62 20.31
N ASP A 299 -11.26 4.03 19.86
CA ASP A 299 -10.82 4.19 18.47
C ASP A 299 -11.65 3.36 17.46
N GLU A 300 -12.09 4.00 16.36
CA GLU A 300 -12.88 3.37 15.29
C GLU A 300 -12.11 3.12 14.00
N ILE A 301 -12.67 2.25 13.15
CA ILE A 301 -12.26 2.13 11.75
C ILE A 301 -13.26 2.89 10.86
N LEU A 302 -12.82 4.02 10.31
CA LEU A 302 -13.62 4.84 9.39
C LEU A 302 -13.45 4.38 7.94
N TYR A 303 -14.33 4.87 7.07
CA TYR A 303 -14.37 4.53 5.65
C TYR A 303 -14.86 5.72 4.82
N THR A 304 -14.16 5.99 3.72
CA THR A 304 -14.61 6.93 2.69
C THR A 304 -14.37 6.42 1.27
N LYS A 305 -14.98 7.10 0.30
CA LYS A 305 -14.97 6.71 -1.10
C LYS A 305 -14.79 7.90 -2.04
N ILE A 306 -13.63 7.95 -2.70
CA ILE A 306 -13.40 8.88 -3.81
C ILE A 306 -14.03 8.26 -5.08
N THR A 307 -15.12 8.86 -5.55
CA THR A 307 -15.83 8.40 -6.75
C THR A 307 -15.22 9.02 -8.00
N LYS A 308 -14.74 8.17 -8.93
CA LYS A 308 -14.13 8.63 -10.18
C LYS A 308 -15.18 9.26 -11.09
N ILE A 309 -15.15 10.58 -11.22
CA ILE A 309 -16.08 11.32 -12.09
C ILE A 309 -15.75 11.04 -13.56
N THR A 310 -16.38 10.00 -14.10
CA THR A 310 -16.45 9.80 -15.54
C THR A 310 -17.34 10.90 -16.12
N THR A 311 -16.71 11.96 -16.64
CA THR A 311 -17.42 12.96 -17.43
C THR A 311 -17.95 12.29 -18.69
N LEU A 312 -19.24 11.96 -18.69
CA LEU A 312 -19.96 11.61 -19.90
C LEU A 312 -19.85 12.82 -20.85
N SER A 313 -18.95 12.72 -21.84
CA SER A 313 -18.86 13.71 -22.91
C SER A 313 -20.27 13.95 -23.45
N PRO A 314 -20.78 15.20 -23.47
CA PRO A 314 -22.17 15.46 -23.85
C PRO A 314 -22.40 14.95 -25.27
N THR A 315 -23.25 13.93 -25.40
CA THR A 315 -23.50 13.24 -26.65
C THR A 315 -24.30 14.11 -27.61
N SER A 316 -23.56 14.88 -28.40
CA SER A 316 -24.01 15.88 -29.38
C SER A 316 -24.57 17.17 -28.78
N PRO A 317 -24.33 18.34 -29.43
CA PRO A 317 -24.99 19.57 -29.06
C PRO A 317 -26.50 19.43 -29.34
N SER A 318 -27.31 19.60 -28.30
CA SER A 318 -28.75 19.77 -28.44
C SER A 318 -29.01 21.02 -29.29
N ILE A 319 -29.55 20.81 -30.50
CA ILE A 319 -29.90 21.91 -31.41
C ILE A 319 -31.00 22.73 -30.74
N PHE A 320 -30.64 23.89 -30.21
CA PHE A 320 -31.59 24.90 -29.80
C PHE A 320 -32.34 25.41 -31.03
N LEU A 321 -33.52 24.85 -31.27
CA LEU A 321 -34.48 25.48 -32.18
C LEU A 321 -34.97 26.77 -31.50
N PRO A 322 -34.96 27.92 -32.20
CA PRO A 322 -35.51 29.15 -31.65
C PRO A 322 -37.02 29.00 -31.42
N PRO A 323 -37.58 29.70 -30.42
CA PRO A 323 -39.02 29.61 -30.13
C PRO A 323 -39.85 30.05 -31.33
N ILE A 324 -40.83 29.22 -31.70
CA ILE A 324 -41.84 29.57 -32.70
C ILE A 324 -42.73 30.66 -32.09
N ILE A 325 -42.63 31.88 -32.63
CA ILE A 325 -43.58 32.94 -32.31
C ILE A 325 -44.86 32.65 -33.08
N VAL A 326 -45.93 32.32 -32.36
CA VAL A 326 -47.30 32.33 -32.89
C VAL A 326 -47.91 33.66 -32.48
N GLU A 327 -48.20 34.53 -33.45
CA GLU A 327 -49.08 35.68 -33.22
C GLU A 327 -50.53 35.18 -33.23
N GLU A 328 -51.22 35.29 -32.09
CA GLU A 328 -52.67 35.04 -32.04
C GLU A 328 -53.43 36.30 -32.49
N ASP A 329 -54.33 36.13 -33.47
CA ASP A 329 -55.25 37.17 -33.94
C ASP A 329 -56.52 37.19 -33.07
N ASP A 330 -56.65 38.23 -32.25
CA ASP A 330 -57.68 38.39 -31.23
C ASP A 330 -59.06 38.75 -31.86
N SER A 331 -59.75 37.75 -32.45
CA SER A 331 -61.12 37.90 -32.98
C SER A 331 -62.14 36.92 -32.36
N LEU A 332 -62.41 37.16 -31.07
CA LEU A 332 -63.59 36.79 -30.26
C LEU A 332 -64.75 36.00 -30.93
N ILE A 333 -65.02 34.77 -30.47
CA ILE A 333 -66.39 34.22 -30.32
C ILE A 333 -66.46 33.35 -29.04
N PRO A 334 -67.36 33.62 -28.08
CA PRO A 334 -67.54 32.77 -26.89
C PRO A 334 -68.65 31.72 -27.10
N ILE A 335 -68.35 30.44 -26.80
CA ILE A 335 -69.38 29.37 -26.73
C ILE A 335 -69.27 28.58 -25.42
N LEU A 336 -70.28 28.77 -24.57
CA LEU A 336 -70.76 27.87 -23.51
C LEU A 336 -71.26 26.57 -24.19
N THR A 337 -71.17 25.32 -23.68
CA THR A 337 -71.43 24.81 -22.32
C THR A 337 -71.16 23.29 -22.28
N ILE A 338 -70.87 22.73 -21.09
CA ILE A 338 -71.23 21.37 -20.59
C ILE A 338 -70.97 20.11 -21.45
N GLY A 339 -70.17 19.19 -20.88
CA GLY A 339 -70.55 17.78 -20.75
C GLY A 339 -69.95 16.77 -21.76
N GLY A 340 -68.99 15.96 -21.31
CA GLY A 340 -68.53 14.79 -22.06
C GLY A 340 -67.30 14.13 -21.44
N ILE A 341 -67.42 12.86 -21.03
CA ILE A 341 -66.26 12.04 -20.64
C ILE A 341 -65.48 11.67 -21.89
N VAL A 342 -64.18 11.98 -21.93
CA VAL A 342 -63.22 11.34 -22.83
C VAL A 342 -62.02 10.93 -22.01
N ALA A 343 -61.87 9.63 -21.77
CA ALA A 343 -60.62 9.06 -21.31
C ALA A 343 -59.73 8.78 -22.53
N ILE A 344 -58.59 9.45 -22.63
CA ILE A 344 -57.49 9.06 -23.53
C ILE A 344 -56.22 8.92 -22.70
N ILE A 345 -55.57 7.78 -22.89
CA ILE A 345 -54.30 7.39 -22.29
C ILE A 345 -53.17 8.10 -23.03
N GLY A 346 -52.22 8.72 -22.33
CA GLY A 346 -50.93 9.12 -22.93
C GLY A 346 -50.27 10.35 -22.31
N ILE A 347 -49.24 10.10 -21.50
CA ILE A 347 -48.03 10.94 -21.31
C ILE A 347 -48.24 12.47 -21.23
N ILE A 348 -48.36 12.98 -19.99
CA ILE A 348 -48.07 14.37 -19.60
C ILE A 348 -47.33 14.25 -18.27
N GLY A 349 -46.13 14.79 -18.05
CA GLY A 349 -45.52 15.97 -18.66
C GLY A 349 -45.66 17.15 -17.70
N VAL A 350 -44.96 17.11 -16.56
CA VAL A 350 -45.13 18.10 -15.49
C VAL A 350 -44.69 19.49 -15.95
N ILE A 351 -45.65 20.36 -16.23
CA ILE A 351 -45.41 21.77 -16.53
C ILE A 351 -45.26 22.52 -15.20
N ILE A 352 -44.03 22.94 -14.89
CA ILE A 352 -43.77 23.87 -13.79
C ILE A 352 -43.99 25.29 -14.32
N ILE A 353 -45.07 25.94 -13.90
CA ILE A 353 -45.33 27.36 -14.22
C ILE A 353 -44.59 28.24 -13.21
N ILE A 354 -43.46 28.83 -13.63
CA ILE A 354 -42.77 29.87 -12.84
C ILE A 354 -43.29 31.25 -13.26
N VAL A 355 -44.03 31.91 -12.37
CA VAL A 355 -44.53 33.27 -12.60
C VAL A 355 -43.47 34.30 -12.18
N ILE A 356 -42.66 34.77 -13.13
CA ILE A 356 -41.72 35.89 -12.88
C ILE A 356 -42.45 37.22 -13.09
N ARG A 357 -42.74 37.91 -11.98
CA ARG A 357 -43.43 39.20 -11.98
C ARG A 357 -42.41 40.36 -12.10
N LYS A 358 -42.15 40.81 -13.32
CA LYS A 358 -41.29 41.99 -13.56
C LYS A 358 -42.02 43.25 -13.06
N ARG A 359 -41.47 43.94 -12.05
CA ARG A 359 -41.91 45.30 -11.69
C ARG A 359 -41.44 46.28 -12.76
N SER A 360 -42.30 47.24 -13.08
CA SER A 360 -41.99 48.48 -13.81
C SER A 360 -41.08 49.39 -12.99
#